data_AF-A0A2S9V5F0-F1
#
_entry.id   AF-A0A2S9V5F0-F1
#
_cell.length_a   1.000
_cell.length_b   1.000
_cell.length_c   1.000
_cell.angle_alpha   90.00
_cell.angle_beta   90.00
_cell.angle_gamma   90.00
#
_symmetry.space_group_name_H-M   'P 1'
#
loop_
_entity.id
_entity.type
_entity.pdbx_description
1 polymer ?
#
loop_
_entity_poly.entity_id
_entity_poly.type
_entity_poly.pdbx_seq_one_letter_code
_entity_poly.pdbx_strand_id
1 'polypeptide(L)'
;MHKNNNNEIVTLFTYRYLLNEPQPPHDFKQDIEDLRVFPERLEISHVDEWRSYIRRYINRKKLSDAELETLTKRLDIPEISEEFQYLKSILITALKINDSPEIKVINTPLKAYLNKLIKM
;
A
#
# COMPACT_ATOMS: atom_id res chain seq x y z
N MET A 1 -0.15 20.67 5.10
CA MET A 1 0.14 19.49 5.95
C MET A 1 0.22 18.16 5.18
N HIS A 2 -0.18 18.07 3.90
CA HIS A 2 -0.32 16.82 3.14
C HIS A 2 0.97 16.11 2.69
N LYS A 3 2.04 16.85 2.34
CA LYS A 3 3.26 16.26 1.75
C LYS A 3 3.97 15.25 2.67
N ASN A 4 3.91 15.46 3.98
CA ASN A 4 4.51 14.54 4.95
C ASN A 4 3.75 13.22 5.05
N ASN A 5 2.42 13.25 4.89
CA ASN A 5 1.58 12.04 4.95
C ASN A 5 1.83 11.14 3.73
N ASN A 6 1.94 11.73 2.54
CA ASN A 6 2.19 10.94 1.32
C ASN A 6 3.58 10.28 1.33
N ASN A 7 4.58 10.96 1.90
CA ASN A 7 5.91 10.35 2.09
C ASN A 7 5.83 9.15 3.04
N GLU A 8 5.10 9.27 4.14
CA GLU A 8 4.90 8.17 5.08
C GLU A 8 4.20 6.98 4.41
N ILE A 9 3.15 7.21 3.63
CA ILE A 9 2.42 6.17 2.91
C ILE A 9 3.33 5.44 1.92
N VAL A 10 4.17 6.18 1.18
CA VAL A 10 5.16 5.60 0.26
C VAL A 10 6.21 4.77 1.02
N THR A 11 6.64 5.22 2.20
CA THR A 11 7.54 4.45 3.06
C THR A 11 6.89 3.15 3.54
N LEU A 12 5.64 3.20 4.01
CA LEU A 12 4.89 2.02 4.43
C LEU A 12 4.67 1.04 3.28
N PHE A 13 4.29 1.54 2.10
CA PHE A 13 4.21 0.75 0.87
C PHE A 13 5.53 0.03 0.58
N THR A 14 6.65 0.76 0.67
CA THR A 14 7.98 0.21 0.37
C THR A 14 8.34 -0.93 1.30
N TYR A 15 8.16 -0.74 2.61
CA TYR A 15 8.39 -1.83 3.57
C TYR A 15 7.42 -2.99 3.36
N ARG A 16 6.13 -2.72 3.12
CA ARG A 16 5.14 -3.78 2.90
C ARG A 16 5.45 -4.62 1.66
N TYR A 17 5.90 -3.99 0.57
CA TYR A 17 6.35 -4.66 -0.64
C TYR A 17 7.60 -5.50 -0.39
N LEU A 18 8.60 -4.98 0.34
CA LEU A 18 9.87 -5.69 0.54
C LEU A 18 9.78 -6.88 1.50
N LEU A 19 8.93 -6.76 2.53
CA LEU A 19 8.75 -7.82 3.51
C LEU A 19 8.00 -9.03 2.94
N ASN A 20 7.17 -8.82 1.92
CA ASN A 20 6.43 -9.77 1.06
C ASN A 20 6.18 -11.20 1.60
N GLU A 21 5.85 -11.39 2.87
CA GLU A 21 5.30 -12.69 3.30
C GLU A 21 3.84 -12.75 2.83
N PRO A 22 3.45 -13.80 2.07
CA PRO A 22 2.05 -14.04 1.73
C PRO A 22 1.21 -14.03 3.00
N GLN A 23 0.14 -13.24 3.03
CA GLN A 23 -0.79 -13.21 4.14
C GLN A 23 -2.18 -13.64 3.66
N PRO A 24 -2.44 -14.94 3.42
CA PRO A 24 -3.76 -15.38 2.99
C PRO A 24 -4.86 -14.84 3.92
N PRO A 25 -5.95 -14.26 3.37
CA PRO A 25 -6.33 -14.25 1.95
C PRO A 25 -5.72 -13.12 1.10
N HIS A 26 -4.93 -12.22 1.69
CA HIS A 26 -4.46 -10.98 1.08
C HIS A 26 -3.23 -11.18 0.16
N ASP A 27 -3.42 -10.81 -1.11
CA ASP A 27 -2.34 -10.64 -2.08
C ASP A 27 -2.03 -9.15 -2.19
N PHE A 28 -0.83 -8.76 -1.74
CA PHE A 28 -0.40 -7.37 -1.77
C PHE A 28 -0.44 -6.76 -3.16
N LYS A 29 -0.07 -7.53 -4.19
CA LYS A 29 -0.07 -7.02 -5.56
C LYS A 29 -1.49 -6.72 -6.02
N GLN A 30 -2.43 -7.62 -5.73
CA GLN A 30 -3.84 -7.41 -6.02
C GLN A 30 -4.42 -6.23 -5.23
N ASP A 31 -4.09 -6.10 -3.94
CA ASP A 31 -4.52 -4.97 -3.12
C ASP A 31 -4.08 -3.63 -3.72
N ILE A 32 -2.88 -3.55 -4.29
CA ILE A 32 -2.40 -2.36 -4.96
C ILE A 32 -3.10 -2.14 -6.32
N GLU A 33 -3.33 -3.19 -7.10
CA GLU A 33 -4.08 -3.09 -8.37
C GLU A 33 -5.52 -2.59 -8.15
N ASP A 34 -6.17 -3.01 -7.07
CA ASP A 34 -7.52 -2.58 -6.71
C ASP A 34 -7.61 -1.05 -6.49
N LEU A 35 -6.50 -0.39 -6.12
CA LEU A 35 -6.47 1.07 -5.95
C LEU A 35 -6.74 1.84 -7.23
N ARG A 36 -6.62 1.21 -8.40
CA ARG A 36 -7.04 1.82 -9.68
C ARG A 36 -8.54 2.11 -9.72
N VAL A 37 -9.32 1.32 -8.99
CA VAL A 37 -10.79 1.40 -8.94
C VAL A 37 -11.27 1.97 -7.59
N PHE A 38 -10.52 1.69 -6.53
CA PHE A 38 -10.85 2.06 -5.15
C PHE A 38 -9.70 2.83 -4.47
N PRO A 39 -9.29 3.99 -5.02
CA PRO A 39 -8.16 4.76 -4.48
C PRO A 39 -8.38 5.17 -3.02
N GLU A 40 -9.62 5.34 -2.58
CA GLU A 40 -9.97 5.70 -1.21
C GLU A 40 -9.59 4.63 -0.17
N ARG A 41 -9.41 3.36 -0.59
CA ARG A 41 -8.98 2.28 0.32
C ARG A 41 -7.62 2.55 0.94
N LEU A 42 -6.81 3.38 0.29
CA LEU A 42 -5.51 3.81 0.79
C LEU A 42 -5.63 4.42 2.19
N GLU A 43 -6.56 5.36 2.36
CA GLU A 43 -6.78 6.08 3.62
C GLU A 43 -7.71 5.30 4.56
N ILE A 44 -8.66 4.53 4.02
CA ILE A 44 -9.67 3.85 4.82
C ILE A 44 -9.09 2.62 5.54
N SER A 45 -8.19 1.85 4.91
CA SER A 45 -7.74 0.58 5.51
C SER A 45 -6.27 0.23 5.28
N HIS A 46 -5.72 0.48 4.08
CA HIS A 46 -4.39 -0.04 3.74
C HIS A 46 -3.25 0.53 4.60
N VAL A 47 -3.27 1.82 4.93
CA VAL A 47 -2.22 2.43 5.75
C VAL A 47 -2.12 1.77 7.14
N ASP A 48 -3.26 1.57 7.80
CA ASP A 48 -3.31 0.95 9.13
C ASP A 48 -2.96 -0.54 9.08
N GLU A 49 -3.42 -1.25 8.05
CA GLU A 49 -3.06 -2.65 7.78
C GLU A 49 -1.54 -2.80 7.59
N TRP A 50 -0.93 -1.96 6.75
CA TRP A 50 0.50 -2.01 6.46
C TRP A 50 1.34 -1.67 7.69
N ARG A 51 1.00 -0.58 8.40
CA ARG A 51 1.69 -0.21 9.64
C ARG A 51 1.63 -1.33 10.67
N SER A 52 0.46 -1.92 10.85
CA SER A 52 0.25 -3.03 11.78
C SER A 52 1.04 -4.27 11.38
N TYR A 53 1.05 -4.61 10.09
CA TYR A 53 1.82 -5.73 9.55
C TYR A 53 3.32 -5.54 9.76
N ILE A 54 3.88 -4.40 9.34
CA ILE A 54 5.30 -4.09 9.43
C ILE A 54 5.76 -4.20 10.88
N ARG A 55 5.02 -3.61 11.82
CA ARG A 55 5.34 -3.68 13.25
C ARG A 55 5.37 -5.12 13.76
N ARG A 56 4.37 -5.94 13.40
CA ARG A 56 4.33 -7.36 13.80
C ARG A 56 5.49 -8.14 13.20
N TYR A 57 5.81 -7.90 11.93
CA TYR A 57 6.88 -8.59 11.23
C TYR A 57 8.25 -8.30 11.85
N ILE A 58 8.58 -7.01 12.02
CA ILE A 58 9.85 -6.58 12.62
C ILE A 58 10.01 -7.18 14.01
N ASN A 59 8.98 -7.09 14.86
CA ASN A 59 9.03 -7.63 16.21
C ASN A 59 9.18 -9.16 16.24
N ARG A 60 8.49 -9.87 15.34
CA ARG A 60 8.52 -11.34 15.30
C ARG A 60 9.86 -11.88 14.79
N LYS A 61 10.43 -11.23 13.78
CA LYS A 61 11.71 -11.63 13.18
C LYS A 61 12.92 -11.00 13.89
N LYS A 62 12.68 -10.04 14.79
CA LYS A 62 13.70 -9.24 15.49
C LYS A 62 14.69 -8.59 14.53
N LEU A 63 14.16 -8.01 13.44
CA LEU A 63 15.00 -7.37 12.43
C LEU A 63 15.74 -6.19 13.04
N SER A 64 17.05 -6.15 12.80
CA SER A 64 17.92 -5.02 13.07
C SER A 64 17.81 -3.97 11.95
N ASP A 65 18.28 -2.76 12.23
CA ASP A 65 18.33 -1.67 11.24
C ASP A 65 19.16 -2.06 10.01
N ALA A 66 20.27 -2.78 10.20
CA ALA A 66 21.12 -3.26 9.11
C ALA A 66 20.40 -4.27 8.19
N GLU A 67 19.54 -5.12 8.76
CA GLU A 67 18.71 -6.05 7.96
C GLU A 67 17.63 -5.30 7.18
N LEU A 68 17.03 -4.26 7.78
CA LEU A 68 16.07 -3.39 7.09
C LEU A 68 16.72 -2.62 5.93
N GLU A 69 17.93 -2.10 6.11
CA GLU A 69 18.71 -1.49 5.02
C GLU A 69 19.00 -2.50 3.92
N THR A 70 19.37 -3.73 4.27
CA THR A 70 19.65 -4.78 3.29
C THR A 70 18.41 -5.14 2.47
N LEU A 71 17.21 -5.10 3.06
CA LEU A 71 15.97 -5.29 2.31
C LEU A 71 15.79 -4.24 1.21
N THR A 72 16.14 -2.97 1.47
CA THR A 72 16.00 -1.91 0.46
C THR A 72 16.90 -2.09 -0.74
N LYS A 73 18.06 -2.74 -0.59
CA LYS A 73 18.95 -3.10 -1.70
C LYS A 73 18.33 -4.09 -2.68
N ARG A 74 17.27 -4.82 -2.29
CA ARG A 74 16.54 -5.68 -3.22
C ARG A 74 15.86 -4.89 -4.34
N LEU A 75 15.60 -3.60 -4.14
CA LEU A 75 15.05 -2.71 -5.18
C LEU A 75 16.06 -2.38 -6.29
N ASP A 76 17.35 -2.70 -6.09
CA ASP A 76 18.39 -2.54 -7.11
C ASP A 76 18.40 -3.71 -8.12
N ILE A 77 17.69 -4.81 -7.81
CA ILE A 77 17.52 -5.93 -8.74
C ILE A 77 16.53 -5.50 -9.85
N PRO A 78 16.90 -5.54 -11.14
CA PRO A 78 16.11 -4.96 -12.22
C PRO A 78 14.65 -5.40 -12.25
N GLU A 79 14.38 -6.70 -12.13
CA GLU A 79 13.04 -7.27 -12.21
C GLU A 79 12.16 -6.83 -11.03
N ILE A 80 12.75 -6.78 -9.83
CA ILE A 80 12.07 -6.31 -8.62
C ILE A 80 11.83 -4.80 -8.72
N SER A 81 12.80 -4.05 -9.23
CA SER A 81 12.70 -2.61 -9.42
C SER A 81 11.56 -2.27 -10.37
N GLU A 82 11.45 -2.98 -11.50
CA GLU A 82 10.42 -2.75 -12.50
C GLU A 82 9.01 -2.97 -11.92
N GLU A 83 8.78 -4.11 -11.25
CA GLU A 83 7.50 -4.38 -10.59
C GLU A 83 7.19 -3.35 -9.49
N PHE A 84 8.20 -3.02 -8.68
CA PHE A 84 8.06 -2.01 -7.63
C PHE A 84 7.66 -0.65 -8.18
N GLN A 85 8.33 -0.16 -9.25
CA GLN A 85 8.01 1.13 -9.87
C GLN A 85 6.60 1.10 -10.47
N TYR A 86 6.22 -0.01 -11.09
CA TYR A 86 4.88 -0.20 -11.61
C TYR A 86 3.81 -0.08 -10.51
N LEU A 87 3.93 -0.84 -9.42
CA LEU A 87 2.98 -0.79 -8.30
C LEU A 87 3.00 0.58 -7.60
N LYS A 88 4.18 1.18 -7.44
CA LYS A 88 4.34 2.53 -6.90
C LYS A 88 3.62 3.56 -7.76
N SER A 89 3.61 3.42 -9.09
CA SER A 89 2.89 4.35 -9.97
C SER A 89 1.38 4.35 -9.72
N ILE A 90 0.79 3.19 -9.40
CA ILE A 90 -0.61 3.04 -9.04
C ILE A 90 -0.88 3.75 -7.71
N LEU A 91 -0.05 3.49 -6.70
CA LEU A 91 -0.12 4.14 -5.39
C LEU A 91 -0.10 5.67 -5.50
N ILE A 92 0.86 6.22 -6.26
CA ILE A 92 1.01 7.66 -6.46
C ILE A 92 -0.22 8.24 -7.18
N THR A 93 -0.80 7.51 -8.13
CA THR A 93 -2.02 7.93 -8.82
C THR A 93 -3.21 7.95 -7.85
N ALA A 94 -3.37 6.92 -7.02
CA ALA A 94 -4.42 6.88 -6.00
C ALA A 94 -4.30 8.02 -4.99
N LEU A 95 -3.08 8.33 -4.51
CA LEU A 95 -2.80 9.49 -3.66
C LEU A 95 -3.24 10.80 -4.31
N LYS A 96 -2.88 11.01 -5.59
CA LYS A 96 -3.30 12.21 -6.33
C LYS A 96 -4.82 12.32 -6.47
N ILE A 97 -5.51 11.20 -6.66
CA ILE A 97 -6.98 11.18 -6.75
C ILE A 97 -7.59 11.58 -5.41
N ASN A 98 -7.14 10.99 -4.30
CA ASN A 98 -7.67 11.27 -2.98
C ASN A 98 -7.38 12.70 -2.51
N ASP A 99 -6.20 13.26 -2.84
CA ASP A 99 -5.83 14.63 -2.51
C ASP A 99 -6.49 15.68 -3.44
N SER A 100 -7.10 15.27 -4.55
CA SER A 100 -7.65 16.20 -5.53
C SER A 100 -9.05 16.69 -5.14
N PRO A 101 -9.27 18.01 -4.98
CA PRO A 101 -10.61 18.54 -4.75
C PRO A 101 -11.51 18.46 -5.99
N GLU A 102 -10.91 18.25 -7.17
CA GLU A 102 -11.61 18.23 -8.46
C GLU A 102 -12.01 16.82 -8.90
N ILE A 103 -11.33 15.79 -8.39
CA ILE A 103 -11.60 14.40 -8.74
C ILE A 103 -12.51 13.79 -7.68
N LYS A 104 -13.78 13.58 -8.03
CA LYS A 104 -14.71 12.85 -7.16
C LYS A 104 -14.66 11.37 -7.45
N VAL A 105 -14.33 10.57 -6.43
CA VAL A 105 -14.48 9.12 -6.48
C VAL A 105 -15.96 8.79 -6.71
N ILE A 106 -16.26 8.14 -7.83
CA ILE A 106 -17.64 7.78 -8.20
C ILE A 106 -18.11 6.65 -7.29
N ASN A 107 -19.00 6.96 -6.36
CA ASN A 107 -19.70 5.97 -5.55
C ASN A 107 -20.86 5.37 -6.33
N THR A 108 -20.59 4.31 -7.10
CA THR A 108 -21.65 3.56 -7.78
C THR A 108 -22.48 2.76 -6.75
N PRO A 109 -23.75 2.44 -7.04
CA PRO A 109 -24.55 1.55 -6.19
C PRO A 109 -23.87 0.21 -5.91
N LEU A 110 -23.16 -0.35 -6.89
CA LEU A 110 -22.36 -1.57 -6.73
C LEU A 110 -21.22 -1.36 -5.73
N LYS A 111 -20.47 -0.26 -5.83
CA LYS A 111 -19.38 0.08 -4.90
C LYS A 111 -19.90 0.27 -3.47
N ALA A 112 -21.04 0.94 -3.30
CA ALA A 112 -21.70 1.09 -2.00
C ALA A 112 -22.16 -0.26 -1.43
N TYR A 113 -22.67 -1.16 -2.27
CA TYR A 113 -23.06 -2.51 -1.88
C TYR A 113 -21.86 -3.36 -1.43
N LEU A 114 -20.77 -3.38 -2.21
CA LEU A 114 -19.54 -4.10 -1.86
C LEU A 114 -18.92 -3.59 -0.56
N ASN A 115 -18.87 -2.27 -0.36
CA ASN A 115 -18.37 -1.67 0.88
C ASN A 115 -19.22 -2.06 2.11
N LYS A 116 -20.53 -2.28 1.96
CA LYS A 116 -21.38 -2.79 3.05
C LYS A 116 -21.04 -4.24 3.41
N LEU A 117 -20.72 -5.07 2.42
CA LEU A 117 -20.37 -6.47 2.64
C LEU A 117 -19.00 -6.65 3.32
N ILE A 118 -18.04 -5.77 3.03
CA ILE A 118 -16.67 -5.85 3.58
C ILE A 118 -16.61 -5.31 5.03
N LYS A 119 -17.56 -4.46 5.44
CA LYS A 119 -17.62 -3.86 6.79
C LYS A 119 -18.48 -4.65 7.80
N MET A 120 -19.00 -5.82 7.42
CA MET A 120 -19.66 -6.77 8.33
C MET A 120 -18.65 -7.75 8.90
#